data_AF-A0A1Y3QC64-F1
#
_entry.id   AF-A0A1Y3QC64-F1
#
_cell.length_a   1.000
_cell.length_b   1.000
_cell.length_c   1.000
_cell.angle_alpha   90.00
_cell.angle_beta   90.00
_cell.angle_gamma   90.00
#
_symmetry.space_group_name_H-M   'P 1'
#
loop_
_entity.id
_entity.type
_entity.pdbx_description
1 polymer ?
#
loop_
_entity_poly.entity_id
_entity_poly.type
_entity_poly.pdbx_seq_one_letter_code
_entity_poly.pdbx_strand_id
1 'polypeptide(L)'
;MDGSRTRRILLLGAAGIALFMLVYLGYPAVKLEVISRHYQLYGSYAILPGDAPRTAEKPLALKTRRADYEREGIRLTNVLYYRELGQLAFGYIYGDDRQALYDIALLDAEGRKVPGDLMVTGSDRFHAKRLQKLNFRLAHPLDGQAAYTILITDERGERVGALEFGV
;
A
#
# COMPACT_ATOMS: atom_id res chain seq x y z
N MET A 1 -28.44 49.49 8.66
CA MET A 1 -28.06 48.23 7.97
C MET A 1 -28.96 47.13 8.50
N ASP A 2 -29.81 46.57 7.64
CA ASP A 2 -30.87 45.61 8.00
C ASP A 2 -30.29 44.32 8.61
N GLY A 3 -30.62 44.05 9.87
CA GLY A 3 -30.21 42.83 10.58
C GLY A 3 -30.65 41.52 9.92
N SER A 4 -31.62 41.58 8.99
CA SER A 4 -32.07 40.44 8.19
C SER A 4 -31.05 40.03 7.12
N ARG A 5 -30.28 40.96 6.54
CA ARG A 5 -29.24 40.65 5.55
C ARG A 5 -28.03 39.98 6.19
N THR A 6 -27.61 40.46 7.36
CA THR A 6 -26.48 39.89 8.12
C THR A 6 -26.76 38.46 8.56
N ARG A 7 -27.99 38.17 9.02
CA ARG A 7 -28.43 36.80 9.37
C ARG A 7 -28.40 35.84 8.17
N ARG A 8 -28.85 36.29 7.00
CA ARG A 8 -28.84 35.46 5.78
C ARG A 8 -27.43 35.11 5.31
N ILE A 9 -26.49 36.05 5.40
CA ILE A 9 -25.07 35.83 5.04
C ILE A 9 -24.41 34.83 6.00
N LEU A 10 -24.68 34.96 7.32
CA LEU A 10 -24.17 34.02 8.33
C LEU A 10 -24.72 32.59 8.12
N LEU A 11 -26.01 32.47 7.80
CA LEU A 11 -26.64 31.16 7.50
C LEU A 11 -26.06 30.51 6.24
N LEU A 12 -25.83 31.29 5.18
CA LEU A 12 -25.22 30.79 3.94
C LEU A 12 -23.76 30.36 4.15
N GLY A 13 -23.00 31.10 4.97
CA GLY A 13 -21.64 30.73 5.35
C GLY A 13 -21.58 29.42 6.16
N ALA A 14 -22.47 29.28 7.15
CA ALA A 14 -22.55 28.06 7.96
C ALA A 14 -22.98 26.83 7.12
N ALA A 15 -23.92 26.99 6.20
CA ALA A 15 -24.33 25.93 5.28
C ALA A 15 -23.19 25.50 4.34
N GLY A 16 -22.41 26.45 3.84
CA GLY A 16 -21.23 26.17 3.00
C GLY A 16 -20.14 25.40 3.76
N ILE A 17 -19.85 25.79 5.01
CA ILE A 17 -18.89 25.08 5.87
C ILE A 17 -19.37 23.68 6.22
N ALA A 18 -20.66 23.51 6.54
CA ALA A 18 -21.26 22.21 6.82
C ALA A 18 -21.20 21.28 5.59
N LEU A 19 -21.48 21.81 4.39
CA LEU A 19 -21.36 21.07 3.15
C LEU A 19 -19.90 20.68 2.85
N PHE A 20 -18.96 21.61 3.05
CA PHE A 20 -17.53 21.34 2.90
C PHE A 20 -17.06 20.26 3.88
N MET A 21 -17.49 20.32 5.14
CA MET A 21 -17.21 19.28 6.14
C MET A 21 -17.82 17.93 5.76
N LEU A 22 -19.06 17.89 5.28
CA LEU A 22 -19.70 16.65 4.80
C LEU A 22 -18.94 16.05 3.60
N VAL A 23 -18.51 16.87 2.65
CA VAL A 23 -17.69 16.44 1.52
C VAL A 23 -16.32 15.98 2.01
N TYR A 24 -15.67 16.72 2.90
CA TYR A 24 -14.34 16.39 3.43
C TYR A 24 -14.33 15.19 4.38
N LEU A 25 -15.42 14.88 5.08
CA LEU A 25 -15.57 13.68 5.91
C LEU A 25 -15.97 12.45 5.07
N GLY A 26 -16.81 12.65 4.06
CA GLY A 26 -17.22 11.59 3.13
C GLY A 26 -16.11 11.19 2.15
N TYR A 27 -15.31 12.13 1.65
CA TYR A 27 -14.29 11.89 0.63
C TYR A 27 -13.13 10.96 1.06
N PRO A 28 -12.53 11.07 2.27
CA PRO A 28 -11.49 10.16 2.75
C PRO A 28 -12.07 8.77 3.06
N ALA A 29 -13.29 8.71 3.61
CA ALA A 29 -14.00 7.45 3.84
C ALA A 29 -14.31 6.74 2.51
N VAL A 30 -14.82 7.47 1.51
CA VAL A 30 -15.09 6.94 0.16
C VAL A 30 -13.80 6.54 -0.55
N LYS A 31 -12.68 7.26 -0.40
CA LYS A 31 -11.38 6.81 -0.93
C LYS A 31 -10.97 5.49 -0.28
N LEU A 32 -11.05 5.34 1.04
CA LEU A 32 -10.71 4.11 1.75
C LEU A 32 -11.68 2.94 1.46
N GLU A 33 -12.97 3.23 1.25
CA GLU A 33 -14.00 2.23 0.95
C GLU A 33 -14.01 1.80 -0.54
N VAL A 34 -13.67 2.73 -1.46
CA VAL A 34 -13.42 2.41 -2.87
C VAL A 34 -12.11 1.62 -3.01
N ILE A 35 -11.12 1.91 -2.16
CA ILE A 35 -9.92 1.09 -1.98
C ILE A 35 -10.38 -0.30 -1.51
N SER A 36 -11.13 -0.47 -0.42
CA SER A 36 -11.51 -1.80 0.09
C SER A 36 -12.35 -2.65 -0.88
N ARG A 37 -13.28 -2.06 -1.66
CA ARG A 37 -14.16 -2.80 -2.58
C ARG A 37 -13.47 -3.32 -3.85
N HIS A 38 -12.30 -2.80 -4.24
CA HIS A 38 -11.57 -3.25 -5.43
C HIS A 38 -10.35 -4.13 -5.11
N TYR A 39 -10.09 -4.44 -3.83
CA TYR A 39 -8.87 -5.12 -3.36
C TYR A 39 -8.74 -6.61 -3.70
N GLN A 40 -9.78 -7.26 -4.21
CA GLN A 40 -9.67 -8.66 -4.66
C GLN A 40 -8.62 -8.85 -5.77
N LEU A 41 -8.34 -7.82 -6.57
CA LEU A 41 -7.29 -7.84 -7.61
C LEU A 41 -5.93 -7.29 -7.15
N TYR A 42 -5.84 -6.62 -6.00
CA TYR A 42 -4.57 -6.07 -5.52
C TYR A 42 -3.72 -7.14 -4.83
N GLY A 43 -4.40 -8.11 -4.23
CA GLY A 43 -3.85 -9.36 -3.78
C GLY A 43 -3.75 -10.42 -4.89
N SER A 44 -3.47 -10.03 -6.14
CA SER A 44 -3.16 -10.98 -7.20
C SER A 44 -1.65 -10.98 -7.43
N TYR A 45 -1.08 -12.08 -7.86
CA TYR A 45 0.30 -12.13 -8.35
C TYR A 45 0.33 -11.76 -9.84
N ALA A 46 1.50 -11.42 -10.36
CA ALA A 46 1.77 -11.59 -11.79
C ALA A 46 2.51 -12.91 -11.96
N ILE A 47 2.15 -13.70 -12.98
CA ILE A 47 2.97 -14.84 -13.41
C ILE A 47 4.24 -14.24 -14.02
N LEU A 48 5.39 -14.47 -13.40
CA LEU A 48 6.65 -13.92 -13.87
C LEU A 48 7.26 -14.85 -14.94
N PRO A 49 8.12 -14.32 -15.84
CA PRO A 49 8.84 -15.14 -16.80
C PRO A 49 9.62 -16.26 -16.10
N GLY A 50 9.35 -17.51 -16.50
CA GLY A 50 9.96 -18.71 -15.91
C GLY A 50 9.11 -19.40 -14.84
N ASP A 51 7.97 -18.82 -14.45
CA ASP A 51 7.01 -19.50 -13.58
C ASP A 51 6.16 -20.45 -14.43
N ALA A 52 6.16 -21.74 -14.10
CA ALA A 52 5.21 -22.67 -14.69
C ALA A 52 3.82 -22.37 -14.10
N PRO A 53 2.76 -22.21 -14.93
CA PRO A 53 1.40 -22.03 -14.42
C PRO A 53 0.94 -23.36 -13.81
N ARG A 54 1.30 -23.58 -12.54
CA ARG A 54 0.66 -24.59 -11.71
C ARG A 54 -0.62 -23.96 -11.18
N THR A 55 -1.67 -24.76 -11.18
CA THR A 55 -3.06 -24.48 -10.75
C THR A 55 -3.27 -23.26 -9.87
N ALA A 56 -4.38 -22.54 -10.08
CA ALA A 56 -4.83 -21.38 -9.31
C ALA A 56 -4.72 -21.58 -7.78
N GLU A 57 -3.55 -21.28 -7.24
CA GLU A 57 -3.26 -21.51 -5.84
C GLU A 57 -3.75 -20.33 -5.01
N LYS A 58 -4.34 -20.64 -3.85
CA LYS A 58 -4.84 -19.60 -2.95
C LYS A 58 -3.65 -18.96 -2.23
N PRO A 59 -3.50 -17.63 -2.30
CA PRO A 59 -2.47 -16.96 -1.53
C PRO A 59 -2.67 -17.17 -0.03
N LEU A 60 -1.57 -17.28 0.71
CA LEU A 60 -1.58 -17.11 2.15
C LEU A 60 -1.55 -15.61 2.46
N ALA A 61 -2.63 -15.10 3.05
CA ALA A 61 -2.64 -13.73 3.57
C ALA A 61 -1.80 -13.69 4.85
N LEU A 62 -0.67 -12.98 4.79
CA LEU A 62 0.25 -12.89 5.91
C LEU A 62 -0.28 -11.90 6.94
N LYS A 63 -0.12 -12.25 8.22
CA LYS A 63 -0.60 -11.41 9.32
C LYS A 63 0.40 -10.29 9.57
N THR A 64 -0.01 -9.05 9.29
CA THR A 64 0.73 -7.85 9.71
C THR A 64 0.83 -7.82 11.24
N ARG A 65 2.05 -7.72 11.75
CA ARG A 65 2.36 -7.61 13.18
C ARG A 65 2.51 -6.15 13.58
N ARG A 66 3.23 -5.39 12.76
CA ARG A 66 3.53 -3.98 13.00
C ARG A 66 3.66 -3.24 11.67
N ALA A 67 3.26 -1.98 11.65
CA ALA A 67 3.54 -1.10 10.53
C ALA A 67 3.84 0.31 11.07
N ASP A 68 5.01 0.85 10.74
CA ASP A 68 5.39 2.20 11.11
C ASP A 68 5.72 2.99 9.84
N TYR A 69 5.20 4.19 9.71
CA TYR A 69 5.43 5.05 8.55
C TYR A 69 5.73 6.46 9.01
N GLU A 70 6.91 6.95 8.66
CA GLU A 70 7.40 8.27 9.09
C GLU A 70 7.00 9.35 8.10
N ARG A 71 6.83 9.00 6.81
CA ARG A 71 6.41 9.93 5.77
C ARG A 71 4.92 9.82 5.47
N GLU A 72 4.28 10.97 5.27
CA GLU A 72 2.88 11.06 4.89
C GLU A 72 2.66 10.48 3.48
N GLY A 73 1.58 9.72 3.30
CA GLY A 73 1.21 9.15 2.00
C GLY A 73 2.04 7.94 1.54
N ILE A 74 3.07 7.52 2.28
CA ILE A 74 3.81 6.26 2.04
C ILE A 74 3.18 5.13 2.82
N ARG A 75 2.57 4.14 2.16
CA ARG A 75 1.94 2.99 2.85
C ARG A 75 2.10 1.71 2.04
N LEU A 76 2.22 0.57 2.74
CA LEU A 76 2.12 -0.76 2.14
C LEU A 76 0.74 -1.35 2.44
N THR A 77 0.23 -2.14 1.50
CA THR A 77 -0.97 -2.95 1.74
C THR A 77 -0.61 -4.25 2.47
N ASN A 78 -1.63 -5.06 2.77
CA ASN A 78 -1.41 -6.43 3.22
C ASN A 78 -0.52 -7.21 2.23
N VAL A 79 0.27 -8.11 2.79
CA VAL A 79 1.20 -8.97 2.06
C VAL A 79 0.55 -10.32 1.82
N LEU A 80 0.60 -10.77 0.58
CA LEU A 80 0.20 -12.12 0.20
C LEU A 80 1.42 -12.94 -0.18
N TYR A 81 1.43 -14.20 0.22
CA TYR A 81 2.48 -15.14 -0.10
C TYR A 81 1.95 -16.29 -0.96
N TYR A 82 2.60 -16.50 -2.11
CA TYR A 82 2.40 -17.61 -3.02
C TYR A 82 3.57 -18.55 -2.85
N ARG A 83 3.39 -19.55 -1.98
CA ARG A 83 4.47 -20.43 -1.53
C ARG A 83 5.10 -21.20 -2.69
N GLU A 84 4.30 -21.78 -3.56
CA GLU A 84 4.80 -22.60 -4.69
C GLU A 84 5.47 -21.75 -5.79
N LEU A 85 5.18 -20.45 -5.82
CA LEU A 85 5.84 -19.49 -6.71
C LEU A 85 7.05 -18.82 -6.05
N GLY A 86 7.27 -19.06 -4.75
CA GLY A 86 8.28 -18.33 -3.98
C GLY A 86 8.09 -16.82 -4.10
N GLN A 87 6.86 -16.31 -4.06
CA GLN A 87 6.57 -14.91 -4.38
C GLN A 87 5.69 -14.22 -3.34
N LEU A 88 6.06 -12.98 -3.00
CA LEU A 88 5.19 -12.07 -2.27
C LEU A 88 4.51 -11.10 -3.23
N ALA A 89 3.26 -10.74 -2.96
CA ALA A 89 2.54 -9.67 -3.65
C ALA A 89 1.95 -8.68 -2.64
N PHE A 90 2.17 -7.39 -2.88
CA PHE A 90 1.68 -6.30 -2.05
C PHE A 90 1.60 -5.00 -2.85
N GLY A 91 0.78 -4.07 -2.40
CA GLY A 91 0.66 -2.73 -2.98
C GLY A 91 1.54 -1.73 -2.25
N TYR A 92 2.06 -0.77 -3.01
CA TYR A 92 2.78 0.40 -2.51
C TYR A 92 2.05 1.68 -2.89
N ILE A 93 1.54 2.38 -1.87
CA ILE A 93 0.94 3.71 -1.98
C ILE A 93 2.03 4.73 -1.73
N TYR A 94 2.15 5.72 -2.62
CA TYR A 94 3.15 6.76 -2.54
C TYR A 94 2.48 8.15 -2.53
N GLY A 95 2.96 9.04 -1.65
CA GLY A 95 2.28 10.30 -1.35
C GLY A 95 2.63 11.45 -2.30
N ASP A 96 3.74 11.33 -3.02
CA ASP A 96 4.34 12.38 -3.84
C ASP A 96 4.63 11.85 -5.25
N ASP A 97 4.96 12.72 -6.20
CA ASP A 97 5.33 12.26 -7.55
C ASP A 97 6.79 11.76 -7.60
N ARG A 98 7.43 11.55 -6.42
CA ARG A 98 8.84 11.16 -6.25
C ARG A 98 9.01 9.67 -5.96
N GLN A 99 8.07 8.86 -6.44
CA GLN A 99 8.11 7.41 -6.31
C GLN A 99 9.47 6.77 -6.63
N ALA A 100 10.16 7.25 -7.67
CA ALA A 100 11.44 6.72 -8.11
C ALA A 100 12.60 6.90 -7.09
N LEU A 101 12.36 7.59 -5.98
CA LEU A 101 13.38 7.90 -4.97
C LEU A 101 13.34 7.00 -3.73
N TYR A 102 12.46 5.99 -3.69
CA TYR A 102 12.35 5.08 -2.56
C TYR A 102 12.81 3.66 -2.92
N ASP A 103 13.72 3.12 -2.12
CA ASP A 103 14.14 1.71 -2.19
C ASP A 103 13.25 0.86 -1.27
N ILE A 104 12.94 -0.35 -1.70
CA ILE A 104 12.09 -1.30 -0.95
C ILE A 104 12.82 -2.63 -0.85
N ALA A 105 13.12 -3.04 0.37
CA ALA A 105 13.83 -4.28 0.67
C ALA A 105 13.02 -5.19 1.59
N LEU A 106 13.19 -6.51 1.42
CA LEU A 106 12.69 -7.51 2.36
C LEU A 106 13.82 -7.89 3.32
N LEU A 107 13.56 -7.85 4.62
CA LEU A 107 14.51 -8.18 5.68
C LEU A 107 14.01 -9.39 6.49
N ASP A 108 14.94 -10.22 6.94
CA ASP A 108 14.69 -11.29 7.91
C ASP A 108 14.59 -10.74 9.35
N ALA A 109 14.38 -11.63 10.32
CA ALA A 109 14.26 -11.27 11.74
C ALA A 109 15.56 -10.66 12.32
N GLU A 110 16.71 -10.93 11.71
CA GLU A 110 18.01 -10.37 12.08
C GLU A 110 18.31 -9.05 11.35
N GLY A 111 17.40 -8.57 10.49
CA GLY A 111 17.56 -7.34 9.72
C GLY A 111 18.43 -7.50 8.46
N ARG A 112 18.74 -8.72 8.04
CA ARG A 112 19.51 -8.98 6.82
C ARG A 112 18.58 -9.01 5.61
N LYS A 113 19.07 -8.51 4.46
CA LYS A 113 18.31 -8.55 3.21
C LYS A 113 18.03 -10.00 2.79
N VAL A 114 16.77 -10.33 2.59
CA VAL A 114 16.34 -11.59 2.00
C VAL A 114 16.65 -11.55 0.50
N PRO A 115 17.40 -12.51 -0.05
CA PRO A 115 17.74 -12.52 -1.48
C PRO A 115 16.51 -12.70 -2.36
N GLY A 116 16.40 -11.86 -3.39
CA GLY A 116 15.34 -11.91 -4.38
C GLY A 116 15.23 -10.64 -5.20
N ASP A 117 14.23 -10.62 -6.08
CA ASP A 117 14.01 -9.55 -7.04
C ASP A 117 12.66 -8.88 -6.82
N LEU A 118 12.67 -7.56 -6.63
CA LEU A 118 11.46 -6.75 -6.55
C LEU A 118 11.06 -6.27 -7.94
N MET A 119 9.83 -6.55 -8.32
CA MET A 119 9.25 -6.17 -9.60
C MET A 119 7.99 -5.34 -9.41
N VAL A 120 7.93 -4.21 -10.10
CA VAL A 120 6.72 -3.40 -10.21
C VAL A 120 5.88 -3.93 -11.37
N THR A 121 4.60 -4.21 -11.12
CA THR A 121 3.64 -4.61 -12.14
C THR A 121 2.38 -3.74 -12.04
N GLY A 122 1.57 -3.74 -13.10
CA GLY A 122 0.33 -2.96 -13.16
C GLY A 122 0.18 -2.20 -14.47
N SER A 123 -1.04 -1.76 -14.76
CA SER A 123 -1.35 -0.84 -15.86
C SER A 123 -1.27 0.63 -15.42
N ASP A 124 -1.22 1.55 -16.38
CA ASP A 124 -1.18 3.02 -16.17
C ASP A 124 -2.26 3.53 -15.21
N ARG A 125 -3.41 2.83 -15.16
CA ARG A 125 -4.52 3.15 -14.26
C ARG A 125 -4.15 3.03 -12.78
N PHE A 126 -3.24 2.12 -12.43
CA PHE A 126 -2.74 1.98 -11.06
C PHE A 126 -1.74 3.09 -10.73
N HIS A 127 -0.80 3.36 -11.65
CA HIS A 127 0.16 4.45 -11.51
C HIS A 127 -0.54 5.81 -11.32
N ALA A 128 -1.60 6.09 -12.09
CA ALA A 128 -2.38 7.32 -11.97
C ALA A 128 -3.09 7.51 -10.62
N LYS A 129 -3.24 6.45 -9.82
CA LYS A 129 -3.83 6.49 -8.47
C LYS A 129 -2.79 6.55 -7.36
N ARG A 130 -1.53 6.80 -7.68
CA ARG A 130 -0.40 6.76 -6.75
C ARG A 130 -0.28 5.41 -6.02
N LEU A 131 -0.51 4.33 -6.77
CA LEU A 131 -0.48 2.96 -6.26
C LEU A 131 0.27 2.07 -7.25
N GLN A 132 1.30 1.39 -6.76
CA GLN A 132 2.02 0.35 -7.49
C GLN A 132 1.67 -1.02 -6.95
N LYS A 133 1.62 -2.02 -7.84
CA LYS A 133 1.57 -3.42 -7.43
C LYS A 133 2.99 -3.97 -7.47
N LEU A 134 3.46 -4.45 -6.33
CA LEU A 134 4.80 -4.99 -6.14
C LEU A 134 4.73 -6.50 -6.03
N ASN A 135 5.69 -7.17 -6.68
CA ASN A 135 5.89 -8.60 -6.56
C ASN A 135 7.36 -8.83 -6.20
N PHE A 136 7.61 -9.56 -5.12
CA PHE A 136 8.96 -9.90 -4.71
C PHE A 136 9.18 -11.39 -4.96
N ARG A 137 10.02 -11.72 -5.94
CA ARG A 137 10.42 -13.09 -6.23
C ARG A 137 11.54 -13.49 -5.30
N LEU A 138 11.32 -14.49 -4.48
CA LEU A 138 12.29 -14.98 -3.51
C LEU A 138 13.25 -15.97 -4.16
N ALA A 139 14.53 -15.89 -3.81
CA ALA A 139 15.48 -16.94 -4.17
C ALA A 139 15.17 -18.26 -3.45
N HIS A 140 14.63 -18.18 -2.23
CA HIS A 140 14.26 -19.32 -1.40
C HIS A 140 12.90 -19.07 -0.71
N PRO A 141 12.07 -20.10 -0.50
CA PRO A 141 10.83 -19.96 0.25
C PRO A 141 11.05 -19.37 1.65
N LEU A 142 10.10 -18.56 2.12
CA LEU A 142 10.12 -18.06 3.50
C LEU A 142 9.92 -19.20 4.50
N ASP A 143 10.64 -19.12 5.63
CA ASP A 143 10.37 -19.92 6.82
C ASP A 143 9.00 -19.56 7.42
N GLY A 144 8.17 -20.58 7.62
CA GLY A 144 6.79 -20.48 8.10
C GLY A 144 6.61 -20.18 9.59
N GLN A 145 7.69 -19.99 10.36
CA GLN A 145 7.60 -19.52 11.75
C GLN A 145 8.32 -18.19 11.99
N ALA A 146 8.98 -17.66 10.96
CA ALA A 146 9.78 -16.44 11.06
C ALA A 146 8.94 -15.16 10.90
N ALA A 147 9.54 -14.04 11.32
CA ALA A 147 9.06 -12.70 11.05
C ALA A 147 9.91 -12.05 9.96
N TYR A 148 9.28 -11.24 9.13
CA TYR A 148 9.95 -10.51 8.07
C TYR A 148 9.48 -9.07 8.04
N THR A 149 10.34 -8.19 7.55
CA THR A 149 10.04 -6.76 7.42
C THR A 149 10.22 -6.31 5.98
N ILE A 150 9.20 -5.70 5.38
CA ILE A 150 9.39 -4.88 4.19
C ILE A 150 9.79 -3.49 4.67
N LEU A 151 11.02 -3.09 4.37
CA LEU A 151 11.60 -1.78 4.70
C LEU A 151 11.53 -0.87 3.47
N ILE A 152 11.14 0.38 3.68
CA ILE A 152 11.18 1.45 2.69
C ILE A 152 12.20 2.48 3.15
N THR A 153 13.19 2.77 2.32
CA THR A 153 14.19 3.81 2.55
C THR A 153 14.15 4.88 1.47
N ASP A 154 14.54 6.10 1.81
CA ASP A 154 14.73 7.16 0.82
C ASP A 154 16.12 7.09 0.14
N GLU A 155 16.38 8.05 -0.75
CA GLU A 155 17.65 8.20 -1.49
C GLU A 155 18.90 8.36 -0.60
N ARG A 156 18.72 8.70 0.69
CA ARG A 156 19.81 8.83 1.66
C ARG A 156 20.00 7.55 2.47
N GLY A 157 19.14 6.54 2.26
CA GLY A 157 19.10 5.32 3.05
C GLY A 157 18.33 5.47 4.36
N GLU A 158 17.66 6.61 4.60
CA GLU A 158 16.89 6.83 5.82
C GLU A 158 15.56 6.07 5.75
N ARG A 159 15.16 5.48 6.88
CA ARG A 159 13.89 4.76 6.98
C ARG A 159 12.74 5.73 6.82
N VAL A 160 11.81 5.43 5.92
CA VAL A 160 10.57 6.19 5.74
C VAL A 160 9.31 5.37 6.02
N GLY A 161 9.42 4.05 5.98
CA GLY A 161 8.34 3.15 6.35
C GLY A 161 8.81 1.72 6.54
N ALA A 162 8.09 0.95 7.32
CA ALA A 162 8.28 -0.49 7.42
C ALA A 162 6.97 -1.22 7.73
N LEU A 163 6.83 -2.44 7.22
CA LEU A 163 5.75 -3.36 7.54
C LEU A 163 6.34 -4.70 7.94
N GLU A 164 6.12 -5.09 9.20
CA GLU A 164 6.49 -6.39 9.74
C GLU A 164 5.31 -7.36 9.64
N PHE A 165 5.56 -8.58 9.19
CA PHE A 165 4.57 -9.64 9.09
C PHE A 165 5.14 -11.00 9.52
N GLY A 166 4.26 -11.89 9.95
CA GLY A 166 4.59 -13.30 10.16
C GLY A 166 4.12 -14.16 8.99
N VAL A 167 4.87 -15.22 8.71
CA VAL A 167 4.47 -16.31 7.80
C VAL A 167 3.66 -17.36 8.56
#